data_AF-A0A2J1DW19-F1
#
_entry.id   AF-A0A2J1DW19-F1
#
_cell.length_a   1.000
_cell.length_b   1.000
_cell.length_c   1.000
_cell.angle_alpha   90.00
_cell.angle_beta   90.00
_cell.angle_gamma   90.00
#
_symmetry.space_group_name_H-M   'P 1'
#
loop_
_entity.id
_entity.type
_entity.pdbx_description
1 polymer ?
#
loop_
_entity_poly.entity_id
_entity_poly.type
_entity_poly.pdbx_seq_one_letter_code
_entity_poly.pdbx_strand_id
1 'polypeptide(L)'
;MVIIGILVGALVLGLVWLMKRNNFSLAWYEWLIGAIGALMLLFTVQNYFGSLAEVEPKAAYMFLLVVGLPGLVLLALAWQLAARRVKKA
;
A
#
# COMPACT_ATOMS: atom_id res chain seq x y z
N MET A 1 3.13 -15.39 -12.51
CA MET A 1 4.32 -14.51 -12.30
C MET A 1 4.18 -13.12 -12.92
N VAL A 2 3.56 -12.93 -14.10
CA VAL A 2 3.36 -11.59 -14.72
C VAL A 2 2.23 -10.78 -14.07
N ILE A 3 1.15 -11.44 -13.62
CA ILE A 3 -0.04 -10.78 -13.03
C ILE A 3 0.29 -10.03 -11.74
N ILE A 4 1.23 -10.54 -10.93
CA ILE A 4 1.69 -9.88 -9.71
C ILE A 4 2.41 -8.57 -10.07
N GLY A 5 3.27 -8.58 -11.09
CA GLY A 5 3.93 -7.35 -11.58
C GLY A 5 2.92 -6.31 -12.09
N ILE A 6 1.83 -6.74 -12.71
CA ILE A 6 0.75 -5.85 -13.18
C ILE A 6 -0.04 -5.28 -11.99
N LEU A 7 -0.39 -6.09 -10.99
CA LEU A 7 -1.07 -5.64 -9.78
C LEU A 7 -0.23 -4.65 -8.97
N VAL A 8 1.06 -4.94 -8.82
CA VAL A 8 2.06 -4.06 -8.21
C VAL A 8 2.18 -2.76 -9.00
N GLY A 9 2.31 -2.86 -10.33
CA GLY A 9 2.39 -1.71 -11.22
C GLY A 9 1.14 -0.83 -11.15
N ALA A 10 -0.06 -1.42 -11.11
CA ALA A 10 -1.31 -0.70 -10.96
C ALA A 10 -1.44 -0.01 -9.60
N LEU A 11 -0.97 -0.64 -8.52
CA LEU A 11 -0.99 -0.08 -7.17
C LEU A 11 -0.03 1.12 -7.05
N VAL A 12 1.18 0.98 -7.62
CA VAL A 12 2.16 2.07 -7.69
C VAL A 12 1.68 3.20 -8.59
N LEU A 13 1.14 2.89 -9.78
CA LEU A 13 0.59 3.90 -10.70
C LEU A 13 -0.63 4.61 -10.11
N GLY A 14 -1.50 3.88 -9.40
CA GLY A 14 -2.63 4.47 -8.68
C GLY A 14 -2.18 5.46 -7.60
N LEU A 15 -1.16 5.09 -6.82
CA LEU A 15 -0.52 5.98 -5.84
C LEU A 15 0.10 7.22 -6.51
N VAL A 16 0.88 7.05 -7.58
CA VAL A 16 1.53 8.16 -8.30
C VAL A 16 0.50 9.07 -8.96
N TRP A 17 -0.56 8.51 -9.56
CA TRP A 17 -1.62 9.28 -10.20
C TRP A 17 -2.40 10.11 -9.18
N LEU A 18 -2.69 9.53 -8.02
CA LEU A 18 -3.32 10.23 -6.91
C LEU A 18 -2.44 11.39 -6.38
N MET A 19 -1.13 11.17 -6.27
CA MET A 19 -0.17 12.21 -5.88
C MET A 19 -0.13 13.36 -6.89
N LYS A 20 -0.16 13.04 -8.20
CA LYS A 20 -0.04 14.01 -9.29
C LYS A 20 -1.31 14.84 -9.51
N ARG A 21 -2.50 14.27 -9.26
CA ARG A 21 -3.79 14.94 -9.50
C ARG A 21 -4.02 16.16 -8.59
N ASN A 22 -3.38 16.23 -7.43
CA ASN A 22 -3.82 17.12 -6.37
C ASN A 22 -2.71 18.04 -5.81
N ASN A 23 -1.61 18.25 -6.58
CA ASN A 23 -0.49 19.14 -6.24
C ASN A 23 0.02 18.95 -4.78
N PHE A 24 0.00 17.70 -4.30
CA PHE A 24 0.27 17.37 -2.90
C PHE A 24 1.75 17.58 -2.55
N SER A 25 2.07 18.65 -1.82
CA SER A 25 3.35 18.74 -1.11
C SER A 25 3.31 17.88 0.16
N LEU A 26 3.24 16.54 0.01
CA LEU A 26 3.27 15.60 1.13
C LEU A 26 4.38 15.98 2.12
N ALA A 27 4.04 16.11 3.40
CA ALA A 27 5.03 16.32 4.43
C ALA A 27 5.91 15.07 4.49
N TRP A 28 7.16 15.23 4.93
CA TRP A 28 8.13 14.13 4.98
C TRP A 28 7.58 12.89 5.72
N TYR A 29 6.79 13.07 6.79
CA TYR A 29 6.18 11.99 7.55
C TYR A 29 5.02 11.32 6.80
N GLU A 30 4.22 12.08 6.05
CA GLU A 30 3.10 11.52 5.26
C GLU A 30 3.63 10.66 4.13
N TRP A 31 4.73 11.09 3.51
CA TRP A 31 5.42 10.31 2.49
C TRP A 31 6.04 9.04 3.07
N LEU A 32 6.70 9.12 4.24
CA LEU A 32 7.29 7.96 4.90
C LEU A 32 6.24 6.92 5.30
N ILE A 33 5.16 7.35 5.96
CA ILE A 33 4.05 6.46 6.37
C ILE A 33 3.40 5.84 5.13
N GLY A 34 3.16 6.64 4.09
CA GLY A 34 2.61 6.16 2.83
C GLY A 34 3.50 5.12 2.15
N ALA A 35 4.81 5.37 2.09
CA ALA A 35 5.78 4.46 1.49
C ALA A 35 5.87 3.12 2.25
N ILE A 36 5.92 3.17 3.58
CA ILE A 36 5.93 1.97 4.42
C ILE A 36 4.64 1.16 4.22
N GLY A 37 3.48 1.82 4.26
CA GLY A 37 2.20 1.16 4.01
C GLY A 37 2.15 0.50 2.64
N ALA A 38 2.61 1.19 1.59
CA ALA A 38 2.68 0.65 0.24
C ALA A 38 3.62 -0.57 0.14
N LEU A 39 4.81 -0.50 0.72
CA LEU A 39 5.76 -1.62 0.75
C LEU A 39 5.19 -2.84 1.49
N MET A 40 4.49 -2.62 2.61
CA MET A 40 3.81 -3.70 3.33
C MET A 40 2.74 -4.38 2.47
N LEU A 41 1.97 -3.63 1.68
CA LEU A 41 0.99 -4.21 0.76
C LEU A 41 1.66 -4.99 -0.38
N LEU A 42 2.74 -4.46 -0.94
CA LEU A 42 3.51 -5.14 -1.99
C LEU A 42 4.05 -6.48 -1.47
N PHE A 43 4.65 -6.47 -0.28
CA PHE A 43 5.13 -7.67 0.39
C PHE A 43 4.00 -8.66 0.67
N THR A 44 2.85 -8.17 1.15
CA THR A 44 1.67 -8.98 1.41
C THR A 44 1.19 -9.69 0.15
N VAL A 45 1.04 -8.95 -0.96
CA VAL A 45 0.55 -9.51 -2.23
C VAL A 45 1.52 -10.57 -2.77
N GLN A 46 2.82 -10.27 -2.75
CA GLN A 46 3.84 -11.23 -3.20
C GLN A 46 3.79 -12.52 -2.38
N ASN A 47 3.75 -12.42 -1.05
CA ASN A 47 3.78 -13.57 -0.16
C ASN A 47 2.45 -14.33 -0.12
N TYR A 48 1.31 -13.65 -0.30
CA TYR A 48 0.00 -14.28 -0.43
C TYR A 48 -0.01 -15.25 -1.62
N PHE A 49 0.36 -14.77 -2.81
CA PHE A 49 0.41 -15.61 -4.00
C PHE A 49 1.52 -16.66 -3.95
N GLY A 50 2.66 -16.36 -3.32
CA GLY A 50 3.71 -17.34 -3.06
C GLY A 50 3.22 -18.49 -2.19
N SER A 51 2.59 -18.17 -1.07
CA SER A 51 2.03 -19.17 -0.13
C SER A 51 0.93 -20.02 -0.78
N LEU A 52 0.08 -19.42 -1.61
CA LEU A 52 -0.93 -20.19 -2.36
C LEU A 52 -0.31 -21.14 -3.39
N ALA A 53 0.77 -20.74 -4.05
CA ALA A 53 1.50 -21.60 -4.98
C ALA A 53 2.18 -22.78 -4.27
N GLU A 54 2.54 -22.60 -3.00
CA GLU A 54 3.08 -23.64 -2.12
C GLU A 54 1.99 -24.45 -1.38
N VAL A 55 0.71 -24.24 -1.71
CA VAL A 55 -0.45 -24.96 -1.11
C VAL A 55 -0.56 -24.70 0.41
N GLU A 56 -0.11 -23.52 0.86
CA GLU A 56 -0.16 -23.06 2.25
C GLU A 56 -1.18 -21.92 2.42
N PRO A 57 -2.50 -22.20 2.33
CA PRO A 57 -3.53 -21.16 2.38
C PRO A 57 -3.56 -20.43 3.73
N LYS A 58 -3.20 -21.11 4.82
CA LYS A 58 -3.12 -20.49 6.15
C LYS A 58 -2.08 -19.37 6.18
N ALA A 59 -0.88 -19.62 5.64
CA ALA A 59 0.17 -18.61 5.55
C ALA A 59 -0.27 -17.43 4.67
N ALA A 60 -0.94 -17.72 3.54
CA ALA A 60 -1.48 -16.70 2.66
C ALA A 60 -2.40 -15.72 3.42
N TYR A 61 -3.43 -16.23 4.12
CA TYR A 61 -4.35 -15.38 4.88
C TYR A 61 -3.67 -14.65 6.05
N MET A 62 -2.64 -15.23 6.66
CA MET A 62 -1.85 -14.56 7.70
C MET A 62 -1.12 -13.33 7.16
N PHE A 63 -0.58 -13.37 5.94
CA PHE A 63 0.00 -12.17 5.31
C PHE A 63 -1.04 -11.07 5.12
N LEU A 64 -2.26 -11.40 4.69
CA LEU A 64 -3.34 -10.41 4.56
C LEU A 64 -3.68 -9.74 5.90
N LEU A 65 -3.79 -10.52 6.98
CA LEU A 65 -4.22 -10.02 8.28
C LEU A 65 -3.11 -9.29 9.05
N VAL A 66 -1.90 -9.85 9.06
CA VAL A 66 -0.80 -9.39 9.93
C VAL A 66 0.06 -8.32 9.24
N VAL A 67 0.15 -8.34 7.91
CA VAL A 67 0.95 -7.37 7.15
C VAL A 67 0.07 -6.48 6.29
N GLY A 68 -0.90 -7.07 5.58
CA GLY A 68 -1.77 -6.35 4.66
C GLY A 68 -2.65 -5.33 5.37
N LEU A 69 -3.36 -5.75 6.41
CA LEU A 69 -4.28 -4.89 7.13
C LEU A 69 -3.57 -3.71 7.82
N PRO A 70 -2.44 -3.89 8.55
CA PRO A 70 -1.65 -2.75 9.02
C PRO A 70 -1.14 -1.85 7.88
N GLY A 71 -0.71 -2.42 6.75
CA GLY A 71 -0.30 -1.65 5.58
C GLY A 71 -1.41 -0.75 5.02
N LEU A 72 -2.64 -1.28 4.92
CA LEU A 72 -3.83 -0.51 4.52
C LEU A 72 -4.14 0.62 5.51
N VAL A 73 -4.04 0.34 6.82
CA VAL A 73 -4.25 1.35 7.86
C VAL A 73 -3.23 2.47 7.75
N LEU A 74 -1.96 2.17 7.51
CA LEU A 74 -0.93 3.20 7.32
C LEU A 74 -1.21 4.07 6.09
N LEU A 75 -1.63 3.47 4.97
CA LEU A 75 -2.03 4.24 3.79
C LEU A 75 -3.24 5.13 4.05
N ALA A 76 -4.25 4.62 4.75
CA ALA A 76 -5.42 5.40 5.14
C ALA A 76 -5.05 6.57 6.07
N LEU A 77 -4.12 6.35 7.01
CA LEU A 77 -3.59 7.38 7.90
C LEU A 77 -2.81 8.44 7.12
N ALA A 78 -1.90 8.04 6.23
CA ALA A 78 -1.15 8.96 5.38
C ALA A 78 -2.08 9.83 4.53
N TRP A 79 -3.12 9.23 3.93
CA TRP A 79 -4.16 9.97 3.21
C TRP A 79 -4.88 10.95 4.13
N GLN A 80 -5.37 10.47 5.29
CA GLN A 80 -6.15 11.29 6.20
C GLN A 80 -5.36 12.51 6.69
N LEU A 81 -4.07 12.34 6.99
CA LEU A 81 -3.16 13.42 7.37
C LEU A 81 -3.02 14.43 6.24
N ALA A 82 -2.72 13.95 5.03
CA ALA A 82 -2.55 14.80 3.85
C ALA A 82 -3.82 15.60 3.54
N ALA A 83 -4.99 14.94 3.54
CA ALA A 83 -6.28 15.58 3.28
C ALA A 83 -6.66 16.61 4.35
N ARG A 84 -6.41 16.31 5.63
CA ARG A 84 -6.65 17.26 6.74
C ARG A 84 -5.74 18.48 6.67
N ARG A 85 -4.49 18.30 6.25
CA ARG A 85 -3.54 19.42 6.10
C ARG A 85 -3.95 20.34 4.96
N VAL A 86 -4.33 19.79 3.80
CA VAL A 86 -4.83 20.60 2.67
C VAL A 86 -6.08 21.39 3.05
N LYS A 87 -6.95 20.86 3.92
CA LYS A 87 -8.13 21.59 4.42
C LYS A 87 -7.83 22.70 5.42
N LYS A 88 -6.64 22.69 6.05
CA LYS A 88 -6.22 23.70 7.04
C LYS A 88 -5.35 24.79 6.44
N ALA A 89 -4.77 24.56 5.27
CA ALA A 89 -4.02 25.54 4.50
C ALA A 89 -4.99 26.44 3.72
#